data_AF-A0A1Z3NNX6-F1
#
_entry.id   AF-A0A1Z3NNX6-F1
#
_cell.length_a   1.000
_cell.length_b   1.000
_cell.length_c   1.000
_cell.angle_alpha   90.00
_cell.angle_beta   90.00
_cell.angle_gamma   90.00
#
_symmetry.space_group_name_H-M   'P 1'
#
loop_
_entity.id
_entity.type
_entity.pdbx_description
1 polymer ?
#
loop_
_entity_poly.entity_id
_entity_poly.type
_entity_poly.pdbx_seq_one_letter_code
_entity_poly.pdbx_strand_id
1 'polypeptide(L)'
;MDKHAELDNSILAKLHSSDDSALQQELDTLSCTHSDIVTLLAQYQTLSEQDDELFDAWYDSLCKDQLKVLKAFEIIRAHIEQQI
;
A
#
# COMPACT_ATOMS: atom_id res chain seq x y z
N MET A 1 -4.09 -21.18 6.96
CA MET A 1 -4.89 -20.14 6.29
C MET A 1 -4.31 -18.83 6.75
N ASP A 2 -3.42 -18.31 5.92
CA ASP A 2 -2.62 -17.13 6.19
C ASP A 2 -3.51 -15.90 6.11
N LYS A 3 -3.91 -15.37 7.27
CA LYS A 3 -4.76 -14.18 7.38
C LYS A 3 -4.18 -12.96 6.64
N HIS A 4 -2.86 -12.91 6.47
CA HIS A 4 -2.18 -11.89 5.67
C HIS A 4 -2.57 -11.95 4.18
N ALA A 5 -2.60 -13.14 3.58
CA ALA A 5 -2.93 -13.29 2.16
C ALA A 5 -4.41 -12.94 1.84
N GLU A 6 -5.32 -13.18 2.78
CA GLU A 6 -6.72 -12.74 2.67
C GLU A 6 -6.85 -11.21 2.85
N LEU A 7 -6.05 -10.62 3.75
CA LEU A 7 -6.01 -9.17 3.95
C LEU A 7 -5.46 -8.46 2.70
N ASP A 8 -4.41 -9.00 2.09
CA ASP A 8 -3.81 -8.46 0.86
C ASP A 8 -4.77 -8.49 -0.32
N ASN A 9 -5.45 -9.62 -0.55
CA ASN A 9 -6.45 -9.72 -1.62
C ASN A 9 -7.67 -8.83 -1.35
N SER A 10 -8.08 -8.66 -0.09
CA SER A 10 -9.19 -7.78 0.27
C SER A 10 -8.83 -6.29 0.12
N ILE A 11 -7.59 -5.90 0.46
CA ILE A 11 -7.08 -4.54 0.25
C ILE A 11 -6.94 -4.25 -1.23
N LEU A 12 -6.36 -5.17 -2.02
CA LEU A 12 -6.26 -5.03 -3.48
C LEU A 12 -7.64 -4.98 -4.14
N ALA A 13 -8.59 -5.81 -3.68
CA ALA A 13 -9.97 -5.78 -4.16
C ALA A 13 -10.67 -4.46 -3.77
N LYS A 14 -10.46 -3.91 -2.57
CA LYS A 14 -11.02 -2.60 -2.18
C LYS A 14 -10.37 -1.44 -2.93
N LEU A 15 -9.07 -1.49 -3.19
CA LEU A 15 -8.36 -0.56 -4.10
C LEU A 15 -8.90 -0.60 -5.53
N HIS A 16 -9.50 -1.73 -5.94
CA HIS A 16 -10.12 -1.91 -7.25
C HIS A 16 -11.64 -1.68 -7.28
N SER A 17 -12.32 -1.83 -6.14
CA SER A 17 -13.79 -1.97 -6.06
C SER A 17 -14.47 -0.83 -5.31
N SER A 18 -13.74 0.05 -4.61
CA SER A 18 -14.37 1.14 -3.88
C SER A 18 -14.62 2.33 -4.82
N ASP A 19 -15.88 2.76 -4.82
CA ASP A 19 -16.48 3.98 -5.40
C ASP A 19 -15.77 5.30 -4.97
N ASP A 20 -14.57 5.25 -4.39
CA ASP A 20 -13.73 6.39 -4.05
C ASP A 20 -12.97 6.86 -5.30
N SER A 21 -13.73 7.42 -6.23
CA SER A 21 -13.24 8.08 -7.45
C SER A 21 -12.06 9.03 -7.20
N ALA A 22 -11.96 9.63 -6.02
CA ALA A 22 -10.86 10.50 -5.62
C ALA A 22 -9.54 9.73 -5.38
N LEU A 23 -9.57 8.58 -4.72
CA LEU A 23 -8.39 7.75 -4.46
C LEU A 23 -7.92 7.06 -5.74
N GLN A 24 -8.86 6.57 -6.55
CA GLN A 24 -8.54 6.00 -7.87
C GLN A 24 -7.97 7.07 -8.80
N GLN A 25 -8.54 8.28 -8.84
CA GLN A 25 -7.97 9.41 -9.57
C GLN A 25 -6.61 9.82 -9.05
N GLU A 26 -6.39 9.84 -7.74
CA GLU A 26 -5.07 10.15 -7.19
C GLU A 26 -4.05 9.11 -7.64
N LEU A 27 -4.40 7.81 -7.59
CA LEU A 27 -3.55 6.72 -8.07
C LEU A 27 -3.32 6.78 -9.59
N ASP A 28 -4.33 7.13 -10.40
CA ASP A 28 -4.21 7.34 -11.86
C ASP A 28 -3.35 8.56 -12.22
N THR A 29 -3.22 9.54 -11.32
CA THR A 29 -2.31 10.69 -11.50
C THR A 29 -0.88 10.42 -11.07
N LEU A 30 -0.61 9.29 -10.41
CA LEU A 30 0.75 8.91 -10.05
C LEU A 30 1.49 8.41 -11.28
N SER A 31 2.78 8.74 -11.35
CA SER A 31 3.67 8.22 -12.39
C SER A 31 3.92 6.71 -12.30
N CYS A 32 3.47 6.07 -11.21
CA CYS A 32 3.66 4.67 -10.90
C CYS A 32 2.67 3.80 -11.70
N THR A 33 3.18 2.77 -12.37
CA THR A 33 2.29 1.75 -12.96
C THR A 33 1.70 0.86 -11.87
N HIS A 34 0.62 0.14 -12.17
CA HIS A 34 0.05 -0.84 -11.25
C HIS A 34 1.08 -1.87 -10.76
N SER A 35 2.02 -2.28 -11.62
CA SER A 35 3.10 -3.21 -11.26
C SER A 35 4.08 -2.57 -10.26
N ASP A 36 4.34 -1.27 -10.38
CA ASP A 36 5.21 -0.54 -9.45
C ASP A 36 4.55 -0.42 -8.08
N ILE A 37 3.23 -0.17 -8.05
CA ILE A 37 2.44 -0.11 -6.81
C ILE A 37 2.46 -1.45 -6.09
N VAL A 38 2.18 -2.55 -6.79
CA VAL A 38 2.21 -3.90 -6.18
C VAL A 38 3.61 -4.24 -5.65
N THR A 39 4.65 -3.93 -6.41
CA THR A 39 6.04 -4.15 -5.98
C THR A 39 6.39 -3.33 -4.74
N LEU A 40 5.98 -2.06 -4.71
CA LEU A 40 6.19 -1.17 -3.58
C LEU A 40 5.52 -1.69 -2.30
N LEU A 41 4.27 -2.15 -2.40
CA LEU A 41 3.53 -2.68 -1.25
C LEU A 41 4.11 -4.01 -0.74
N ALA A 42 4.60 -4.88 -1.64
CA ALA A 42 5.28 -6.12 -1.25
C ALA A 42 6.61 -5.84 -0.53
N GLN A 43 7.39 -4.86 -1.02
CA GLN A 43 8.60 -4.39 -0.34
C GLN A 43 8.28 -3.80 1.03
N TYR A 44 7.24 -2.96 1.12
CA TYR A 44 6.78 -2.36 2.36
C TYR A 44 6.48 -3.41 3.43
N GLN A 45 5.63 -4.41 3.11
CA GLN A 45 5.32 -5.51 4.03
C GLN A 45 6.56 -6.24 4.49
N THR A 46 7.40 -6.64 3.54
CA THR A 46 8.61 -7.43 3.81
C THR A 46 9.61 -6.68 4.67
N LEU A 47 9.79 -5.37 4.45
CA LEU A 47 10.76 -4.55 5.17
C LEU A 47 10.22 -4.07 6.52
N SER A 48 8.92 -3.81 6.63
CA SER A 48 8.29 -3.37 7.89
C SER A 48 8.34 -4.41 9.02
N GLU A 49 8.59 -5.67 8.68
CA GLU A 49 8.75 -6.79 9.62
C GLU A 49 10.22 -7.11 9.95
N GLN A 50 11.18 -6.40 9.33
CA GLN A 50 12.62 -6.64 9.46
C GLN A 50 13.27 -5.59 10.37
N ASP A 51 14.53 -5.24 10.07
CA ASP A 51 15.35 -4.27 10.80
C ASP A 51 14.90 -2.83 10.49
N ASP A 52 14.68 -2.04 11.54
CA ASP A 52 14.26 -0.63 11.45
C ASP A 52 15.24 0.18 10.59
N GLU A 53 16.56 -0.08 10.63
CA GLU A 53 17.54 0.68 9.85
C GLU A 53 17.40 0.45 8.34
N LEU A 54 17.07 -0.78 7.94
CA LEU A 54 16.85 -1.13 6.53
C LEU A 54 15.53 -0.58 6.01
N PHE A 55 14.50 -0.60 6.85
CA PHE A 55 13.22 0.02 6.55
C PHE A 55 13.38 1.53 6.38
N ASP A 56 14.04 2.22 7.32
CA ASP A 56 14.26 3.66 7.28
C ASP A 56 15.04 4.07 6.02
N ALA A 57 16.14 3.37 5.70
CA ALA A 57 16.93 3.66 4.52
C ALA A 57 16.14 3.47 3.20
N TRP A 58 15.29 2.44 3.14
CA TRP A 58 14.41 2.23 1.99
C TRP A 58 13.32 3.31 1.93
N TYR A 59 12.69 3.63 3.06
CA TYR A 59 11.61 4.61 3.15
C TYR A 59 12.10 6.01 2.74
N ASP A 60 13.29 6.41 3.19
CA ASP A 60 13.95 7.66 2.81
C ASP A 60 14.31 7.74 1.32
N SER A 61 14.46 6.58 0.65
CA SER A 61 14.76 6.51 -0.79
C SER A 61 13.53 6.70 -1.68
N LEU A 62 12.32 6.63 -1.12
CA LEU A 62 11.07 6.68 -1.87
C LEU A 62 10.77 8.08 -2.40
N CYS A 63 10.25 8.13 -3.63
CA CYS A 63 9.78 9.39 -4.20
C CYS A 63 8.42 9.80 -3.62
N LYS A 64 8.04 11.07 -3.83
CA LYS A 64 6.77 11.61 -3.32
C LYS A 64 5.54 10.80 -3.74
N ASP A 65 5.55 10.27 -4.96
CA ASP A 65 4.42 9.47 -5.46
C ASP A 65 4.33 8.12 -4.74
N GLN A 66 5.45 7.44 -4.52
CA GLN A 66 5.50 6.19 -3.76
C GLN A 66 5.07 6.39 -2.31
N LEU A 67 5.50 7.47 -1.65
CA LEU A 67 5.08 7.81 -0.28
C LEU A 67 3.56 8.04 -0.19
N LYS A 68 2.94 8.65 -1.20
CA LYS A 68 1.47 8.80 -1.25
C LYS A 68 0.76 7.46 -1.34
N VAL A 69 1.26 6.53 -2.16
CA VAL A 69 0.72 5.16 -2.25
C VAL A 69 0.76 4.47 -0.90
N LEU A 70 1.90 4.52 -0.20
CA LEU A 70 2.04 3.88 1.11
C LEU A 70 1.07 4.48 2.13
N LYS A 71 0.96 5.81 2.17
CA LYS A 71 0.04 6.48 3.08
C LYS A 71 -1.43 6.14 2.80
N ALA A 72 -1.82 6.08 1.53
CA ALA A 72 -3.15 5.65 1.13
C ALA A 72 -3.41 4.18 1.56
N PHE A 73 -2.44 3.30 1.34
CA PHE A 73 -2.50 1.91 1.75
C PHE A 73 -2.68 1.75 3.27
N GLU A 74 -1.90 2.48 4.09
CA GLU A 74 -2.02 2.43 5.54
C GLU A 74 -3.39 2.91 6.05
N ILE A 75 -3.92 3.99 5.47
CA ILE A 75 -5.25 4.51 5.82
C ILE A 75 -6.32 3.46 5.52
N ILE A 76 -6.27 2.83 4.33
CA ILE A 76 -7.23 1.81 3.92
C ILE A 76 -7.10 0.58 4.83
N ARG A 77 -5.88 0.12 5.11
CA ARG A 77 -5.60 -0.99 6.00
C ARG A 77 -6.15 -0.74 7.40
N ALA A 78 -5.87 0.42 7.99
CA ALA A 78 -6.38 0.80 9.31
C ALA A 78 -7.92 0.84 9.34
N HIS A 79 -8.56 1.32 8.27
CA HIS A 79 -10.02 1.34 8.17
C HIS A 79 -10.61 -0.08 8.10
N ILE A 80 -9.94 -1.02 7.45
CA ILE A 80 -10.34 -2.43 7.40
C ILE A 80 -10.14 -3.10 8.75
N GLU A 81 -8.97 -2.93 9.38
CA GLU A 81 -8.65 -3.50 10.69
C GLU A 81 -9.62 -3.04 11.78
N GLN A 82 -10.14 -1.80 11.72
CA GLN A 82 -11.15 -1.30 12.65
C GLN A 82 -12.57 -1.89 12.43
N GLN A 83 -12.83 -2.50 11.28
CA GLN A 83 -14.12 -3.13 10.97
C GLN A 83 -14.17 -4.64 11.28
N ILE A 84 -13.05 -5.22 11.74
CA ILE A 84 -12.90 -6.63 12.10
C ILE A 84 -12.86 -6.76 13.63
#